data_AF-A0A3R9XUK7-F1
#
_entry.id   AF-A0A3R9XUK7-F1
#
_cell.length_a   1.000
_cell.length_b   1.000
_cell.length_c   1.000
_cell.angle_alpha   90.00
_cell.angle_beta   90.00
_cell.angle_gamma   90.00
#
_symmetry.space_group_name_H-M   'P 1'
#
loop_
_entity.id
_entity.type
_entity.pdbx_description
1 polymer ?
#
loop_
_entity_poly.entity_id
_entity_poly.type
_entity_poly.pdbx_seq_one_letter_code
_entity_poly.pdbx_strand_id
1 'polypeptide(L)'
;METTLSHLAVDATLSDIVWFFFVGLLIVGFLLAGFKLGQRVRAKEPPPPEAETQPHLPEGGAVHEVREERDPVDIPEGGLRPHEMQGYGNFGSTASEHPDEVRKRRESGYQRTDGPGPHPQPGSPPDSGRGAHA
;
A
#
# COMPACT_ATOMS: atom_id res chain seq x y z
N MET A 1 9.29 -18.62 -62.67
CA MET A 1 10.32 -18.42 -61.63
C MET A 1 9.76 -17.86 -60.32
N GLU A 2 8.44 -17.59 -60.22
CA GLU A 2 7.84 -17.03 -59.00
C GLU A 2 7.37 -18.11 -58.02
N THR A 3 6.91 -19.26 -58.51
CA THR A 3 6.36 -20.35 -57.67
C THR A 3 7.36 -20.98 -56.71
N THR A 4 8.64 -21.06 -57.09
CA THR A 4 9.71 -21.61 -56.25
C THR A 4 10.04 -20.71 -55.06
N LEU A 5 9.93 -19.38 -55.22
CA LEU A 5 10.15 -18.43 -54.13
C LEU A 5 8.99 -18.45 -53.13
N SER A 6 7.75 -18.61 -53.62
CA SER A 6 6.57 -18.74 -52.77
C SER A 6 6.62 -19.98 -51.87
N HIS A 7 7.04 -21.13 -52.41
CA HIS A 7 7.16 -22.36 -51.63
C HIS A 7 8.26 -22.26 -50.55
N LEU A 8 9.44 -21.72 -50.87
CA LEU A 8 10.51 -21.50 -49.88
C LEU A 8 10.08 -20.53 -48.77
N ALA A 9 9.37 -19.45 -49.11
CA ALA A 9 8.89 -18.48 -48.14
C ALA A 9 7.83 -19.08 -47.20
N VAL A 10 6.92 -19.92 -47.71
CA VAL A 10 5.92 -20.62 -46.89
C VAL A 10 6.59 -21.63 -45.95
N ASP A 11 7.59 -22.38 -46.43
CA ASP A 11 8.28 -23.40 -45.64
C ASP A 11 9.12 -22.76 -44.51
N ALA A 12 9.81 -21.65 -44.81
CA ALA A 12 10.52 -20.86 -43.81
C ALA A 12 9.57 -20.26 -42.77
N THR A 13 8.46 -19.64 -43.21
CA THR A 13 7.46 -19.05 -42.30
C THR A 13 6.83 -20.10 -41.40
N LEU A 14 6.49 -21.28 -41.94
CA LEU A 14 5.92 -22.38 -41.16
C LEU A 14 6.93 -22.91 -40.14
N SER A 15 8.19 -23.08 -40.54
CA SER A 15 9.28 -23.49 -39.65
C SER A 15 9.49 -22.49 -38.52
N ASP A 16 9.48 -21.19 -38.81
CA ASP A 16 9.63 -20.14 -37.80
C ASP A 16 8.45 -20.15 -36.81
N ILE A 17 7.21 -20.28 -37.30
CA ILE A 17 6.03 -20.37 -36.44
C ILE A 17 6.14 -21.57 -35.49
N VAL A 18 6.51 -22.75 -36.02
CA VAL A 18 6.67 -23.96 -35.22
C VAL A 18 7.77 -23.76 -34.18
N TRP A 19 8.91 -23.18 -34.56
CA TRP A 19 10.01 -22.88 -33.66
C TRP A 19 9.58 -21.94 -32.53
N PHE A 20 8.97 -20.80 -32.85
CA PHE A 20 8.51 -19.84 -31.84
C PHE A 20 7.42 -20.41 -30.93
N PHE A 21 6.57 -21.29 -31.45
CA PHE A 21 5.58 -22.00 -30.63
C PHE A 21 6.24 -22.88 -29.55
N PHE A 22 7.27 -23.64 -29.93
CA PHE A 22 8.04 -24.44 -28.96
C PHE A 22 8.81 -23.59 -27.98
N VAL A 23 9.43 -22.49 -28.43
CA VAL A 23 10.09 -21.53 -27.53
C VAL A 23 9.08 -20.96 -26.53
N GLY A 24 7.89 -20.60 -26.99
CA GLY A 24 6.79 -20.14 -26.12
C GLY A 24 6.39 -21.19 -25.08
N LEU A 25 6.23 -22.44 -25.49
CA LEU A 25 5.93 -23.56 -24.58
C LEU A 25 7.04 -23.78 -23.54
N LEU A 26 8.31 -23.66 -23.93
CA LEU A 26 9.43 -23.78 -23.01
C LEU A 26 9.41 -22.66 -21.96
N ILE A 27 9.14 -21.42 -22.37
CA ILE A 27 9.03 -20.27 -21.45
C ILE A 27 7.86 -20.49 -20.48
N VAL A 28 6.69 -20.87 -20.99
CA VAL A 28 5.50 -21.15 -20.16
C VAL A 28 5.79 -22.28 -19.16
N GLY A 29 6.42 -23.37 -19.61
CA GLY A 29 6.80 -24.49 -18.76
C GLY A 29 7.80 -24.09 -17.67
N PHE A 30 8.79 -23.26 -18.00
CA PHE A 30 9.75 -22.71 -17.05
C PHE A 30 9.07 -21.85 -15.97
N LEU A 31 8.16 -20.95 -16.36
CA LEU A 31 7.41 -20.10 -15.43
C LEU A 31 6.51 -20.93 -14.50
N LEU A 32 5.79 -21.92 -15.05
CA LEU A 32 4.96 -22.84 -14.27
C LEU A 32 5.78 -23.66 -13.28
N ALA A 33 6.98 -24.11 -13.66
CA ALA A 33 7.88 -24.83 -12.77
C ALA A 33 8.34 -23.94 -11.60
N GLY A 34 8.71 -22.69 -11.87
CA GLY A 34 9.04 -21.71 -10.84
C GLY A 34 7.87 -21.43 -9.89
N PHE A 35 6.67 -21.21 -10.44
CA PHE A 35 5.44 -21.03 -9.66
C PHE A 35 5.16 -22.23 -8.76
N LYS A 36 5.20 -23.45 -9.30
CA LYS A 36 4.97 -24.69 -8.55
C LYS A 36 6.02 -24.91 -7.46
N LEU A 37 7.28 -24.54 -7.71
CA LEU A 37 8.33 -24.57 -6.70
C LEU A 37 8.02 -23.60 -5.56
N GLY A 38 7.63 -22.36 -5.87
CA GLY A 38 7.22 -21.36 -4.89
C GLY A 38 6.01 -21.82 -4.05
N GLN A 39 5.00 -22.41 -4.68
CA GLN A 39 3.87 -23.02 -3.99
C GLN A 39 4.31 -24.16 -3.06
N ARG A 40 5.22 -25.03 -3.51
CA ARG A 40 5.73 -26.14 -2.69
C ARG A 40 6.55 -25.65 -1.49
N VAL A 41 7.24 -24.52 -1.62
CA VAL A 41 7.94 -23.87 -0.49
C VAL A 41 6.94 -23.32 0.50
N ARG A 42 5.97 -22.53 0.05
CA ARG A 42 4.88 -21.97 0.88
C ARG A 42 4.07 -23.05 1.60
N ALA A 43 3.83 -24.19 0.96
CA ALA A 43 3.10 -25.31 1.57
C ALA A 43 3.84 -26.00 2.73
N LYS A 44 5.14 -25.74 2.89
CA LYS A 44 5.91 -26.19 4.07
C LYS A 44 5.83 -25.21 5.23
N GLU A 45 5.36 -23.98 4.99
CA GLU A 45 5.12 -23.02 6.05
C GLU A 45 3.87 -23.45 6.84
N PRO A 46 3.83 -23.24 8.17
CA PRO A 46 2.63 -23.48 8.94
C PRO A 46 1.47 -22.62 8.40
N PRO A 47 0.22 -23.11 8.48
CA PRO A 47 -0.93 -22.34 8.05
C PRO A 47 -1.01 -21.03 8.87
N PRO A 48 -1.61 -19.97 8.30
CA PRO A 48 -1.93 -18.76 9.06
C PRO A 48 -2.65 -19.13 10.35
N PRO A 49 -2.38 -18.43 11.47
CA PRO A 49 -3.02 -18.70 12.75
C PRO A 49 -4.54 -18.63 12.61
N GLU A 50 -5.23 -19.60 13.22
CA GLU A 50 -6.69 -19.65 13.23
C GLU A 50 -7.24 -18.42 13.96
N ALA A 51 -8.46 -18.01 13.62
CA ALA A 51 -9.10 -16.85 14.25
C ALA A 51 -9.26 -17.02 15.76
N GLU A 52 -9.49 -18.25 16.23
CA GLU A 52 -9.52 -18.59 17.66
C GLU A 52 -8.16 -18.37 18.34
N THR A 53 -7.06 -18.58 17.61
CA THR A 53 -5.68 -18.42 18.09
C THR A 53 -5.20 -16.97 18.03
N GLN A 54 -5.97 -16.08 17.42
CA GLN A 54 -5.66 -14.65 17.43
C GLN A 54 -5.71 -14.13 18.87
N PRO A 55 -4.85 -13.16 19.23
CA PRO A 55 -4.91 -12.51 20.54
C PRO A 55 -6.29 -11.90 20.77
N HIS A 56 -7.00 -12.39 21.78
CA HIS A 56 -8.25 -11.80 22.24
C HIS A 56 -7.97 -10.59 23.13
N LEU A 57 -8.93 -9.70 23.25
CA LEU A 57 -8.86 -8.62 24.23
C LEU A 57 -8.71 -9.25 25.63
N PRO A 58 -7.84 -8.69 26.49
CA PRO A 58 -7.76 -9.13 27.88
C PRO A 58 -9.09 -8.86 28.61
N GLU A 59 -9.32 -9.51 29.75
CA GLU A 59 -10.57 -9.41 30.52
C GLU A 59 -10.97 -7.95 30.86
N GLY A 60 -9.98 -7.06 30.98
CA GLY A 60 -10.17 -5.62 31.20
C GLY A 60 -10.56 -4.79 29.98
N GLY A 61 -10.77 -5.41 28.81
CA GLY A 61 -11.02 -4.73 27.54
C GLY A 61 -9.73 -4.35 26.80
N ALA A 62 -9.86 -3.63 25.68
CA ALA A 62 -8.70 -3.21 24.90
C ALA A 62 -7.77 -2.34 25.76
N VAL A 63 -6.46 -2.59 25.70
CA VAL A 63 -5.49 -1.63 26.21
C VAL A 63 -5.59 -0.39 25.34
N HIS A 64 -6.20 0.67 25.87
CA HIS A 64 -6.26 1.93 25.17
C HIS A 64 -4.86 2.55 25.10
N GLU A 65 -4.49 3.02 23.91
CA GLU A 65 -3.27 3.80 23.74
C GLU A 65 -3.38 5.09 24.56
N VAL A 66 -2.37 5.38 25.38
CA VAL A 66 -2.22 6.72 25.95
C VAL A 66 -1.80 7.62 24.80
N ARG A 67 -2.75 8.40 24.30
CA ARG A 67 -2.54 9.27 23.15
C ARG A 67 -1.94 10.58 23.64
N GLU A 68 -0.67 10.79 23.31
CA GLU A 68 0.01 12.05 23.58
C GLU A 68 -0.31 13.06 22.47
N GLU A 69 -0.87 14.22 22.84
CA GLU A 69 -1.14 15.31 21.91
C GLU A 69 0.09 16.21 21.83
N ARG A 70 0.55 16.50 20.62
CA ARG A 70 1.69 17.40 20.42
C ARG A 70 1.27 18.85 20.69
N ASP A 71 2.06 19.58 21.47
CA ASP A 71 1.81 21.01 21.65
C ASP A 71 2.06 21.76 20.34
N PRO A 72 1.12 22.65 19.93
CA PRO A 72 1.26 23.41 18.72
C PRO A 72 2.34 24.47 18.97
N VAL A 73 3.22 24.64 18.00
CA VAL A 73 4.20 25.72 18.06
C VAL A 73 3.95 26.68 16.92
N ASP A 74 3.88 27.95 17.29
CA ASP A 74 3.77 29.07 16.36
C ASP A 74 4.99 29.07 15.45
N ILE A 75 4.73 28.83 14.16
CA ILE A 75 5.77 28.91 13.14
C ILE A 75 5.96 30.41 12.83
N PRO A 76 7.19 30.94 12.91
CA PRO A 76 7.42 32.34 12.60
C PRO A 76 7.01 32.66 11.16
N GLU A 77 6.33 33.80 10.98
CA GLU A 77 5.70 34.23 9.72
C GLU A 77 6.69 34.43 8.54
N GLY A 78 8.00 34.34 8.80
CA GLY A 78 9.09 34.51 7.84
C GLY A 78 9.42 33.30 6.96
N GLY A 79 8.64 32.22 6.99
CA GLY A 79 8.77 31.11 6.02
C GLY A 79 10.06 30.30 6.15
N LEU A 80 10.54 30.06 7.38
CA LEU A 80 11.72 29.22 7.61
C LEU A 80 11.45 27.76 7.23
N ARG A 81 12.40 27.12 6.54
CA ARG A 81 12.33 25.69 6.25
C ARG A 81 12.59 24.90 7.55
N PRO A 82 12.07 23.67 7.69
CA PRO A 82 12.18 22.91 8.93
C PRO A 82 13.61 22.74 9.50
N HIS A 83 14.64 22.66 8.65
CA HIS A 83 16.04 22.55 9.08
C HIS A 83 16.66 23.89 9.53
N GLU A 84 15.99 25.01 9.25
CA GLU A 84 16.40 26.37 9.63
C GLU A 84 15.81 26.76 10.99
N MET A 85 14.86 25.97 11.52
CA MET A 85 14.21 26.19 12.81
C MET A 85 15.05 25.58 13.96
N GLN A 86 16.15 26.24 14.33
CA GLN A 86 16.98 25.83 15.48
C GLN A 86 16.20 25.93 16.80
N GLY A 87 16.09 24.82 17.53
CA GLY A 87 15.35 24.71 18.81
C GLY A 87 13.91 24.19 18.70
N TYR A 88 13.40 24.02 17.48
CA TYR A 88 12.03 23.59 17.18
C TYR A 88 11.94 22.11 16.77
N GLY A 89 12.97 21.30 17.08
CA GLY A 89 13.06 19.90 16.64
C GLY A 89 12.41 18.88 17.57
N ASN A 90 12.26 19.22 18.85
CA ASN A 90 11.65 18.37 19.88
C ASN A 90 10.60 19.19 20.61
N PHE A 91 9.38 19.20 20.06
CA PHE A 91 8.24 19.80 20.75
C PHE A 91 7.75 18.85 21.82
N GLY A 92 7.50 19.39 23.02
CA GLY A 92 6.88 18.64 24.09
C GLY A 92 5.54 18.08 23.63
N SER A 93 5.26 16.85 24.04
CA SER A 93 3.93 16.28 24.02
C SER A 93 3.35 16.38 25.41
N THR A 94 2.07 16.76 25.49
CA THR A 94 1.34 16.78 26.75
C THR A 94 0.28 15.69 26.69
N ALA A 95 0.33 14.75 27.64
CA ALA A 95 -0.72 13.75 27.79
C ALA A 95 -2.00 14.44 28.28
N SER A 96 -3.14 14.10 27.68
CA SER A 96 -4.44 14.60 28.11
C SER A 96 -5.45 13.46 28.24
N GLU A 97 -6.33 13.55 29.23
CA GLU A 97 -7.40 12.55 29.44
C GLU A 97 -8.51 12.65 28.38
N HIS A 98 -8.61 13.79 27.69
CA HIS A 98 -9.62 14.07 26.66
C HIS A 98 -8.99 14.66 25.38
N PRO A 99 -8.17 13.88 24.65
CA PRO A 99 -7.41 14.37 23.51
C PRO A 99 -8.31 14.90 22.39
N ASP A 100 -9.46 14.28 22.16
CA ASP A 100 -10.40 14.70 21.11
C ASP A 100 -11.04 16.07 21.40
N GLU A 101 -11.35 16.37 22.66
CA GLU A 101 -11.90 17.67 23.04
C GLU A 101 -10.85 18.78 22.95
N VAL A 102 -9.62 18.49 23.39
CA VAL A 102 -8.48 19.40 23.28
C VAL A 102 -8.20 19.72 21.81
N ARG A 103 -8.18 18.69 20.96
CA ARG A 103 -8.03 18.83 19.51
C ARG A 103 -9.18 19.62 18.89
N LYS A 104 -10.44 19.28 19.20
CA LYS A 104 -11.61 19.96 18.66
C LYS A 104 -11.63 21.45 19.03
N ARG A 105 -11.25 21.79 20.27
CA ARG A 105 -11.10 23.18 20.73
C ARG A 105 -9.97 23.91 20.00
N ARG A 106 -8.87 23.23 19.68
CA ARG A 106 -7.77 23.81 18.91
C ARG A 106 -8.16 24.05 17.46
N GLU A 107 -8.86 23.10 16.85
CA GLU A 107 -9.29 23.15 15.45
C GLU A 107 -10.55 24.01 15.24
N SER A 108 -11.25 24.44 16.30
CA SER A 108 -12.52 25.18 16.18
C SER A 108 -12.42 26.54 15.46
N GLY A 109 -11.20 27.07 15.29
CA GLY A 109 -10.92 28.29 14.52
C GLY A 109 -10.23 28.05 13.17
N TYR A 110 -9.87 26.80 12.84
CA TYR A 110 -9.22 26.48 11.57
C TYR A 110 -10.27 26.20 10.50
N GLN A 111 -10.36 27.09 9.51
CA GLN A 111 -11.10 26.82 8.29
C GLN A 111 -10.32 25.77 7.49
N ARG A 112 -10.89 24.57 7.31
CA ARG A 112 -10.31 23.55 6.43
C ARG A 112 -10.19 24.16 5.03
N THR A 113 -8.97 24.23 4.50
CA THR A 113 -8.77 24.59 3.09
C THR A 113 -9.28 23.44 2.23
N ASP A 114 -10.07 23.73 1.20
CA ASP A 114 -10.53 22.75 0.22
C ASP A 114 -9.32 22.28 -0.62
N GLY A 115 -8.61 21.27 -0.10
CA GLY A 115 -7.59 20.56 -0.83
C GLY A 115 -8.20 19.56 -1.81
N PRO A 116 -7.42 19.10 -2.81
CA PRO A 116 -7.83 17.98 -3.65
C PRO A 116 -8.29 16.81 -2.77
N GLY A 117 -9.41 16.18 -3.13
CA GLY A 117 -9.97 15.07 -2.37
C GLY A 117 -8.94 13.95 -2.13
N PRO A 118 -9.10 13.14 -1.06
CA PRO A 118 -8.15 12.11 -0.71
C PRO A 118 -7.87 11.22 -1.93
N HIS A 119 -6.59 11.08 -2.30
CA HIS A 119 -6.21 10.14 -3.34
C HIS A 119 -6.58 8.72 -2.87
N PRO A 120 -7.23 7.90 -3.72
CA PRO A 120 -7.56 6.52 -3.35
C PRO A 120 -6.28 5.80 -2.94
N GLN A 121 -6.18 5.38 -1.68
CA GLN A 121 -5.06 4.56 -1.26
C GLN A 121 -5.20 3.17 -1.90
N PRO A 122 -4.15 2.64 -2.55
CA PRO A 122 -4.19 1.32 -3.17
C PRO A 122 -4.65 0.26 -2.16
N GLY A 123 -5.74 -0.45 -2.48
CA GLY A 123 -6.31 -1.49 -1.62
C GLY A 123 -7.46 -1.05 -0.71
N SER A 124 -7.90 0.22 -0.77
CA SER A 124 -9.08 0.67 -0.02
C SER A 124 -10.38 0.14 -0.65
N PRO A 125 -11.39 -0.26 0.15
CA PRO A 125 -12.72 -0.61 -0.35
C PRO A 125 -13.34 0.55 -1.17
N PRO A 126 -14.15 0.25 -2.20
CA PRO A 126 -14.65 1.24 -3.17
C PRO A 126 -15.43 2.41 -2.57
N ASP A 127 -15.97 2.27 -1.36
CA ASP A 127 -16.79 3.29 -0.67
C ASP A 127 -16.06 4.07 0.44
N SER A 128 -14.75 3.87 0.62
CA SER A 128 -13.99 4.54 1.69
C SER A 128 -13.92 6.08 1.56
N GLY A 129 -14.36 6.63 0.43
CA GLY A 129 -14.40 8.08 0.17
C GLY A 129 -15.78 8.75 0.27
N ARG A 130 -16.87 8.01 0.50
CA ARG A 130 -18.25 8.57 0.42
C ARG A 130 -19.01 8.65 1.75
N GLY A 131 -18.53 8.03 2.83
CA GLY A 131 -19.36 7.74 4.01
C GLY A 131 -19.15 8.59 5.29
N ALA A 132 -18.16 9.47 5.38
CA ALA A 132 -17.79 10.08 6.68
C ALA A 132 -18.45 11.44 6.98
N HIS A 133 -19.65 11.69 6.46
CA HIS A 133 -20.45 12.89 6.78
C HIS A 133 -21.89 12.49 7.13
N ALA A 134 -22.09 12.09 8.39
CA ALA A 134 -23.37 12.15 9.09
C ALA A 134 -23.09 12.52 10.56
#